data_AF-A0A3A8EQP9-F1
#
_entry.id   AF-A0A3A8EQP9-F1
#
_cell.length_a   1.000
_cell.length_b   1.000
_cell.length_c   1.000
_cell.angle_alpha   90.00
_cell.angle_beta   90.00
_cell.angle_gamma   90.00
#
_symmetry.space_group_name_H-M   'P 1'
#
loop_
_entity.id
_entity.type
_entity.pdbx_description
1 polymer ?
#
loop_
_entity_poly.entity_id
_entity_poly.type
_entity_poly.pdbx_seq_one_letter_code
_entity_poly.pdbx_strand_id
1 'polypeptide(L)'
;MMMTTRQKELFLIITYCILLLTAIIFLKAFSFTPIQGLTKISLFLAVLLSLFFNLYLYFVSIKAPFSSAKNLATMISKPFRILVYWLLFPLFTTYLLWTVIGGILPALYTQAFGQTSSQIYNGTVDSTSRKYCTTQFEFKSPQLDHFFFRQCLNPKAHNLKASQKITIHTTVQSSRFGSSIKKIYSVDPQ
;
A
#
# COMPACT_ATOMS: atom_id res chain seq x y z
N MET A 1 -20.85 26.13 -6.56
CA MET A 1 -20.26 26.20 -7.91
C MET A 1 -20.33 24.81 -8.53
N MET A 2 -21.11 24.61 -9.60
CA MET A 2 -21.36 23.28 -10.17
C MET A 2 -20.27 22.96 -11.20
N MET A 3 -19.47 21.91 -10.98
CA MET A 3 -18.42 21.49 -11.93
C MET A 3 -19.03 21.07 -13.28
N THR A 4 -18.38 21.48 -14.38
CA THR A 4 -18.77 21.05 -15.73
C THR A 4 -18.48 19.56 -15.95
N THR A 5 -19.12 18.93 -16.94
CA THR A 5 -18.93 17.50 -17.24
C THR A 5 -17.46 17.17 -17.46
N ARG A 6 -16.75 17.95 -18.29
CA ARG A 6 -15.31 17.78 -18.56
C ARG A 6 -14.43 17.92 -17.32
N GLN A 7 -14.79 18.81 -16.38
CA GLN A 7 -14.08 18.93 -15.10
C GLN A 7 -14.26 17.70 -14.21
N LYS A 8 -15.46 17.10 -14.19
CA LYS A 8 -15.73 15.86 -13.44
C LYS A 8 -14.94 14.68 -14.00
N GLU A 9 -14.83 14.58 -15.32
CA GLU A 9 -14.03 13.53 -15.99
C GLU A 9 -12.53 13.69 -15.66
N LEU A 10 -12.02 14.92 -15.79
CA LEU A 10 -10.61 15.21 -15.50
C LEU A 10 -10.28 14.92 -14.04
N PHE A 11 -11.16 15.30 -13.11
CA PHE A 11 -11.00 15.01 -11.68
C PHE A 11 -10.92 13.51 -11.43
N LEU A 12 -11.85 12.72 -11.98
CA LEU A 12 -11.86 11.26 -11.85
C LEU A 12 -10.59 10.61 -12.40
N ILE A 13 -10.14 11.03 -13.58
CA ILE A 13 -8.91 10.52 -14.20
C ILE A 13 -7.70 10.87 -13.33
N ILE A 14 -7.59 12.11 -12.87
CA ILE A 14 -6.48 12.56 -12.02
C ILE A 14 -6.47 11.79 -10.70
N THR A 15 -7.61 11.65 -10.01
CA THR A 15 -7.71 10.90 -8.75
C THR A 15 -7.29 9.44 -8.94
N TYR A 16 -7.73 8.80 -10.03
CA TYR A 16 -7.36 7.42 -10.33
C TYR A 16 -5.87 7.28 -10.66
N CYS A 17 -5.31 8.19 -11.46
CA CYS A 17 -3.87 8.22 -11.75
C CYS A 17 -3.03 8.41 -10.50
N ILE A 18 -3.44 9.29 -9.57
CA ILE A 18 -2.76 9.49 -8.28
C ILE A 18 -2.83 8.21 -7.43
N LEU A 19 -4.00 7.58 -7.32
CA LEU A 19 -4.17 6.29 -6.62
C LEU A 19 -3.28 5.19 -7.20
N LEU A 20 -3.17 5.14 -8.53
CA LEU A 20 -2.38 4.13 -9.23
C LEU A 20 -0.87 4.39 -9.07
N LEU A 21 -0.42 5.63 -9.22
CA LEU A 21 0.97 6.02 -9.00
C LEU A 21 1.40 5.80 -7.56
N THR A 22 0.58 6.21 -6.58
CA THR A 22 0.89 6.00 -5.16
C THR A 22 0.99 4.53 -4.80
N ALA A 23 0.09 3.67 -5.31
CA ALA A 23 0.18 2.23 -5.09
C ALA A 23 1.42 1.59 -5.75
N ILE A 24 1.76 1.97 -6.98
CA ILE A 24 2.95 1.45 -7.69
C ILE A 24 4.24 1.89 -7.01
N ILE A 25 4.34 3.19 -6.66
CA ILE A 25 5.49 3.72 -5.92
C ILE A 25 5.60 2.98 -4.59
N PHE A 26 4.49 2.71 -3.89
CA PHE A 26 4.55 1.98 -2.64
C PHE A 26 5.07 0.55 -2.80
N LEU A 27 4.56 -0.19 -3.79
CA LEU A 27 5.03 -1.54 -4.11
C LEU A 27 6.53 -1.61 -4.46
N LYS A 28 7.11 -0.54 -5.01
CA LYS A 28 8.53 -0.49 -5.40
C LYS A 28 9.46 0.16 -4.38
N ALA A 29 9.01 1.20 -3.70
CA ALA A 29 9.85 2.06 -2.88
C ALA A 29 9.87 1.66 -1.41
N PHE A 30 8.83 0.97 -0.92
CA PHE A 30 8.69 0.71 0.49
C PHE A 30 8.91 -0.77 0.83
N SER A 31 9.95 -1.00 1.62
CA SER A 31 10.36 -2.25 2.26
C SER A 31 9.41 -2.71 3.38
N PHE A 32 8.09 -2.67 3.14
CA PHE A 32 7.10 -2.92 4.18
C PHE A 32 6.13 -4.04 3.80
N THR A 33 5.84 -4.91 4.77
CA THR A 33 4.77 -5.92 4.63
C THR A 33 3.64 -5.62 5.61
N PRO A 34 2.39 -5.49 5.14
CA PRO A 34 1.27 -5.22 6.04
C PRO A 34 0.97 -6.44 6.91
N ILE A 35 0.69 -6.23 8.20
CA ILE A 35 0.49 -7.30 9.19
C ILE A 35 -0.92 -7.94 9.05
N GLN A 36 -1.03 -9.23 9.37
CA GLN A 36 -2.22 -10.07 9.13
C GLN A 36 -3.53 -9.60 9.79
N GLY A 37 -3.48 -8.85 10.89
CA GLY A 37 -4.69 -8.37 11.58
C GLY A 37 -5.37 -7.21 10.85
N LEU A 38 -4.59 -6.22 10.45
CA LEU A 38 -5.11 -5.04 9.77
C LEU A 38 -5.41 -5.28 8.30
N THR A 39 -4.67 -6.16 7.64
CA THR A 39 -4.93 -6.53 6.24
C THR A 39 -6.38 -6.95 6.01
N LYS A 40 -7.03 -7.61 6.99
CA LYS A 40 -8.46 -7.98 6.91
C LYS A 40 -9.38 -6.77 7.03
N ILE A 41 -9.15 -5.87 7.98
CA ILE A 41 -9.96 -4.66 8.19
C ILE A 41 -9.79 -3.69 7.02
N SER A 42 -8.54 -3.46 6.59
CA SER A 42 -8.23 -2.65 5.40
C SER A 42 -8.83 -3.25 4.14
N LEU A 43 -8.89 -4.58 4.01
CA LEU A 43 -9.52 -5.23 2.87
C LEU A 43 -11.03 -5.00 2.90
N PHE A 44 -11.66 -5.16 4.06
CA PHE A 44 -13.09 -4.88 4.24
C PHE A 44 -13.43 -3.42 3.89
N LEU A 45 -12.66 -2.46 4.41
CA LEU A 45 -12.82 -1.03 4.08
C LEU A 45 -12.58 -0.77 2.58
N ALA A 46 -11.57 -1.40 1.98
CA ALA A 46 -11.27 -1.26 0.56
C ALA A 46 -12.38 -1.82 -0.33
N VAL A 47 -13.01 -2.93 0.05
CA VAL A 47 -14.18 -3.49 -0.65
C VAL A 47 -15.35 -2.51 -0.57
N LEU A 48 -15.68 -2.00 0.63
CA LEU A 48 -16.76 -1.04 0.80
C LEU A 48 -16.53 0.22 -0.05
N LEU A 49 -15.34 0.81 0.04
CA LEU A 49 -14.99 2.02 -0.72
C LEU A 49 -14.95 1.75 -2.22
N SER A 50 -14.46 0.59 -2.66
CA SER A 50 -14.50 0.20 -4.07
C SER A 50 -15.93 0.07 -4.57
N LEU A 51 -16.83 -0.56 -3.81
CA LEU A 51 -18.24 -0.66 -4.17
C LEU A 51 -18.89 0.72 -4.29
N PHE A 52 -18.69 1.62 -3.30
CA PHE A 52 -19.19 2.99 -3.38
C PHE A 52 -18.62 3.76 -4.58
N PHE A 53 -17.33 3.61 -4.87
CA PHE A 53 -16.69 4.26 -6.00
C PHE A 53 -17.21 3.74 -7.34
N ASN A 54 -17.40 2.43 -7.48
CA ASN A 54 -17.99 1.80 -8.67
C ASN A 54 -19.45 2.23 -8.87
N LEU A 55 -20.23 2.29 -7.80
CA LEU A 55 -21.61 2.77 -7.82
C LEU A 55 -21.68 4.25 -8.22
N TYR A 56 -20.78 5.08 -7.69
CA TYR A 56 -20.63 6.47 -8.10
C TYR A 56 -20.27 6.59 -9.60
N LEU A 57 -19.27 5.83 -10.07
CA LEU A 57 -18.90 5.80 -11.49
C LEU A 57 -20.07 5.38 -12.38
N TYR A 58 -20.85 4.38 -11.96
CA TYR A 58 -22.04 3.94 -12.68
C TYR A 58 -23.05 5.08 -12.82
N PHE A 59 -23.38 5.78 -11.73
CA PHE A 59 -24.28 6.94 -11.78
C PHE A 59 -23.75 8.10 -12.64
N VAL A 60 -22.45 8.39 -12.55
CA VAL A 60 -21.82 9.42 -13.39
C VAL A 60 -21.88 9.01 -14.87
N SER A 61 -21.64 7.74 -15.19
CA SER A 61 -21.68 7.23 -16.56
C SER A 61 -23.07 7.31 -17.21
N ILE A 62 -24.14 7.18 -16.43
CA ILE A 62 -25.52 7.35 -16.90
C ILE A 62 -25.83 8.82 -17.19
N LYS A 63 -25.39 9.74 -16.31
CA LYS A 63 -25.72 11.17 -16.40
C LYS A 63 -24.79 11.96 -17.33
N ALA A 64 -23.58 11.48 -17.54
CA ALA A 64 -22.57 12.07 -18.40
C ALA A 64 -22.00 10.96 -19.29
N PRO A 65 -22.45 10.85 -20.56
CA PRO A 65 -21.83 9.91 -21.47
C PRO A 65 -20.41 10.42 -21.76
N PHE A 66 -19.43 9.81 -21.10
CA PHE A 66 -18.02 10.11 -21.33
C PHE A 66 -17.73 10.00 -22.83
N SER A 67 -17.47 11.14 -23.48
CA SER A 67 -17.27 11.23 -24.94
C SER A 67 -16.15 10.30 -25.40
N SER A 68 -15.02 10.31 -24.67
CA SER A 68 -13.86 9.46 -24.93
C SER A 68 -14.13 7.97 -24.65
N ALA A 69 -14.96 7.64 -23.66
CA ALA A 69 -15.31 6.26 -23.37
C ALA A 69 -16.28 5.67 -24.40
N LYS A 70 -17.10 6.50 -25.06
CA LYS A 70 -18.02 6.10 -26.12
C LYS A 70 -17.26 5.51 -27.33
N ASN A 71 -16.18 6.16 -27.75
CA ASN A 71 -15.33 5.70 -28.86
C ASN A 71 -14.54 4.43 -28.53
N LEU A 72 -14.08 4.28 -27.28
CA LEU A 72 -13.41 3.07 -26.82
C LEU A 72 -14.40 1.90 -26.66
N ALA A 73 -15.60 2.18 -26.16
CA ALA A 73 -16.66 1.20 -25.96
C ALA A 73 -17.22 0.63 -27.26
N THR A 74 -17.08 1.33 -28.39
CA THR A 74 -17.43 0.81 -29.72
C THR A 74 -16.39 -0.14 -30.31
N MET A 75 -15.12 -0.06 -29.86
CA MET A 75 -14.05 -0.97 -30.30
C MET A 75 -14.00 -2.29 -29.51
N ILE A 76 -14.70 -2.37 -28.38
CA ILE A 76 -14.65 -3.49 -27.44
C ILE A 76 -15.99 -4.22 -27.43
N SER A 77 -15.96 -5.56 -27.46
CA SER A 77 -17.18 -6.37 -27.44
C SER A 77 -17.98 -6.12 -26.14
N LYS A 78 -19.32 -6.07 -26.25
CA LYS A 78 -20.24 -5.88 -25.11
C LYS A 78 -19.96 -6.81 -23.91
N PRO A 79 -19.75 -8.14 -24.08
CA PRO A 79 -19.48 -9.02 -22.94
C PRO A 79 -18.14 -8.72 -22.26
N PHE A 80 -17.10 -8.40 -23.04
CA PHE A 80 -15.80 -8.02 -22.49
C PHE A 80 -15.88 -6.72 -21.70
N ARG A 81 -16.67 -5.76 -22.18
CA ARG A 81 -16.94 -4.50 -21.46
C ARG A 81 -17.60 -4.77 -20.11
N ILE A 82 -18.58 -5.68 -20.04
CA ILE A 82 -19.24 -6.04 -18.78
C ILE A 82 -18.22 -6.66 -17.81
N LEU A 83 -17.43 -7.62 -18.27
CA LEU A 83 -16.42 -8.29 -17.44
C LEU A 83 -15.36 -7.32 -16.91
N VAL A 84 -14.87 -6.40 -17.76
CA VAL A 84 -13.88 -5.40 -17.34
C VAL A 84 -14.47 -4.43 -16.31
N TYR A 85 -15.66 -3.88 -16.57
CA TYR A 85 -16.25 -2.85 -15.70
C TYR A 85 -16.84 -3.41 -14.40
N TRP A 86 -17.38 -4.62 -14.40
CA TRP A 86 -18.09 -5.18 -13.23
C TRP A 86 -17.28 -6.19 -12.42
N LEU A 87 -16.18 -6.72 -12.97
CA LEU A 87 -15.34 -7.68 -12.27
C LEU A 87 -13.92 -7.16 -12.08
N LEU A 88 -13.21 -6.87 -13.18
CA LEU A 88 -11.79 -6.50 -13.12
C LEU A 88 -11.58 -5.13 -12.47
N PHE A 89 -12.41 -4.15 -12.82
CA PHE A 89 -12.25 -2.79 -12.29
C PHE A 89 -12.55 -2.68 -10.79
N PRO A 90 -13.61 -3.30 -10.23
CA PRO A 90 -13.82 -3.39 -8.78
C PRO A 90 -12.71 -4.14 -8.05
N LEU A 91 -12.26 -5.27 -8.58
CA LEU A 91 -11.16 -6.04 -7.98
C LEU A 91 -9.86 -5.22 -7.94
N PHE A 92 -9.55 -4.54 -9.05
CA PHE A 92 -8.37 -3.71 -9.14
C PHE A 92 -8.43 -2.48 -8.23
N THR A 93 -9.58 -1.78 -8.18
CA THR A 93 -9.77 -0.65 -7.23
C THR A 93 -9.72 -1.10 -5.78
N THR A 94 -10.28 -2.27 -5.45
CA THR A 94 -10.18 -2.87 -4.12
C THR A 94 -8.72 -3.13 -3.76
N TYR A 95 -7.94 -3.72 -4.67
CA TYR A 95 -6.52 -3.98 -4.44
C TYR A 95 -5.71 -2.69 -4.21
N LEU A 96 -5.96 -1.64 -5.01
CA LEU A 96 -5.32 -0.34 -4.84
C LEU A 96 -5.67 0.29 -3.47
N LEU A 97 -6.96 0.36 -3.14
CA LEU A 97 -7.43 0.92 -1.88
C LEU A 97 -6.91 0.12 -0.68
N TRP A 98 -6.87 -1.21 -0.79
CA TRP A 98 -6.32 -2.07 0.25
C TRP A 98 -4.84 -1.77 0.52
N THR A 99 -4.05 -1.59 -0.54
CA THR A 99 -2.63 -1.22 -0.43
C THR A 99 -2.47 0.16 0.21
N VAL A 100 -3.30 1.13 -0.17
CA VAL A 100 -3.25 2.49 0.36
C VAL A 100 -3.64 2.52 1.84
N ILE A 101 -4.76 1.90 2.20
CA ILE A 101 -5.30 1.92 3.57
C ILE A 101 -4.48 1.03 4.50
N GLY A 102 -4.03 -0.12 4.03
CA GLY A 102 -3.28 -1.09 4.83
C GLY A 102 -1.79 -0.81 4.95
N GLY A 103 -1.21 -0.05 4.02
CA GLY A 103 0.23 0.20 3.97
C GLY A 103 0.59 1.69 3.95
N ILE A 104 0.18 2.41 2.90
CA ILE A 104 0.62 3.79 2.65
C ILE A 104 0.18 4.74 3.76
N LEU A 105 -1.11 4.73 4.10
CA LEU A 105 -1.69 5.69 5.02
C LEU A 105 -1.11 5.53 6.44
N PRO A 106 -1.01 4.31 7.02
CA PRO A 106 -0.29 4.10 8.28
C PRO A 106 1.17 4.54 8.25
N ALA A 107 1.87 4.28 7.14
CA ALA A 107 3.27 4.67 6.99
C ALA A 107 3.45 6.19 6.94
N LEU A 108 2.68 6.89 6.11
CA LEU A 108 2.70 8.36 6.02
C LEU A 108 2.33 9.01 7.35
N TYR A 109 1.31 8.47 8.03
CA TYR A 109 0.95 8.95 9.36
C TYR A 109 2.11 8.80 10.35
N THR A 110 2.77 7.63 10.37
CA THR A 110 3.91 7.37 11.25
C THR A 110 5.09 8.29 10.92
N GLN A 111 5.33 8.59 9.64
CA GLN A 111 6.37 9.54 9.24
C GLN A 111 6.06 10.99 9.65
N ALA A 112 4.82 11.43 9.51
CA ALA A 112 4.42 12.81 9.81
C ALA A 112 4.25 13.08 11.32
N PHE A 113 3.69 12.14 12.06
CA PHE A 113 3.27 12.34 13.46
C PHE A 113 3.93 11.38 14.45
N GLY A 114 4.77 10.46 14.00
CA GLY A 114 5.41 9.49 14.89
C GLY A 114 6.47 10.15 15.77
N GLN A 115 6.55 9.69 17.02
CA GLN A 115 7.56 10.10 17.97
C GLN A 115 8.86 9.35 17.72
N THR A 116 9.98 10.07 17.80
CA THR A 116 11.30 9.50 17.55
C THR A 116 11.91 9.02 18.86
N SER A 117 12.37 7.77 18.91
CA SER A 117 13.07 7.22 20.07
C SER A 117 14.25 6.34 19.63
N SER A 118 15.35 6.42 20.38
CA SER A 118 16.48 5.51 20.24
C SER A 118 16.17 4.21 20.95
N GLN A 119 16.28 3.09 20.24
CA GLN A 119 15.96 1.78 20.78
C GLN A 119 16.92 0.71 20.25
N ILE A 120 17.08 -0.33 21.06
CA ILE A 120 17.88 -1.51 20.74
C ILE A 120 16.90 -2.66 20.56
N TYR A 121 16.92 -3.27 19.39
CA TYR A 121 16.00 -4.36 19.04
C TYR A 121 16.76 -5.64 18.80
N ASN A 122 16.29 -6.70 19.43
CA ASN A 122 16.74 -8.05 19.15
C ASN A 122 15.74 -8.71 18.21
N GLY A 123 16.25 -9.34 17.16
CA GLY A 123 15.40 -10.02 16.20
C GLY A 123 16.14 -11.09 15.42
N THR A 124 15.38 -11.79 14.59
CA THR A 124 15.92 -12.83 13.70
C THR A 124 15.64 -12.44 12.26
N VAL A 125 16.66 -12.57 11.42
CA VAL A 125 16.62 -12.32 9.99
C VAL A 125 15.96 -13.52 9.32
N ASP A 126 14.72 -13.40 8.84
CA ASP A 126 14.03 -14.53 8.21
C ASP A 126 14.22 -14.53 6.68
N SER A 127 14.45 -15.70 6.08
CA SER A 127 14.55 -15.82 4.62
C SER A 127 13.15 -15.79 4.01
N THR A 128 12.74 -14.60 3.57
CA THR A 128 11.40 -14.45 2.98
C THR A 128 11.34 -14.96 1.55
N SER A 129 10.45 -15.93 1.28
CA SER A 129 9.98 -16.27 -0.09
C SER A 129 8.83 -15.35 -0.56
N ARG A 130 8.56 -14.25 0.15
CA ARG A 130 7.39 -13.39 -0.10
C ARG A 130 7.71 -12.31 -1.14
N LYS A 131 6.84 -12.19 -2.15
CA LYS A 131 6.92 -11.23 -3.28
C LYS A 131 7.23 -9.76 -2.91
N TYR A 132 6.97 -9.36 -1.66
CA TYR A 132 7.01 -7.97 -1.21
C TYR A 132 8.36 -7.54 -0.61
N CYS A 133 9.25 -8.48 -0.26
CA CYS A 133 10.63 -8.20 0.18
C CYS A 133 11.61 -9.09 -0.58
N THR A 134 11.50 -9.10 -1.91
CA THR A 134 12.27 -9.98 -2.81
C THR A 134 13.79 -9.77 -2.75
N THR A 135 14.25 -8.60 -2.30
CA THR A 135 15.69 -8.27 -2.20
C THR A 135 16.17 -8.07 -0.77
N GLN A 136 15.31 -8.35 0.22
CA GLN A 136 15.52 -7.94 1.61
C GLN A 136 15.08 -9.03 2.60
N PHE A 137 15.67 -9.05 3.78
CA PHE A 137 15.23 -9.96 4.84
C PHE A 137 14.15 -9.31 5.71
N GLU A 138 13.14 -10.08 6.09
CA GLU A 138 12.10 -9.64 7.01
C GLU A 138 12.68 -9.59 8.43
N PHE A 139 12.60 -8.42 9.07
CA PHE A 139 13.03 -8.26 10.47
C PHE A 139 11.86 -8.53 11.41
N LYS A 140 11.97 -9.56 12.26
CA LYS A 140 10.98 -9.89 13.28
C LYS A 140 11.51 -9.54 14.66
N SER A 141 10.85 -8.58 15.31
CA SER A 141 11.09 -8.24 16.71
C SER A 141 9.75 -7.98 17.39
N PRO A 142 9.47 -8.57 18.57
CA PRO A 142 8.21 -8.37 19.28
C PRO A 142 7.95 -6.91 19.68
N GLN A 143 9.01 -6.08 19.73
CA GLN A 143 8.96 -4.66 20.07
C GLN A 143 8.67 -3.76 18.85
N LEU A 144 8.89 -4.28 17.62
CA LEU A 144 8.64 -3.58 16.35
C LEU A 144 7.51 -4.19 15.54
N ASP A 145 7.05 -5.38 15.92
CA ASP A 145 5.84 -6.04 15.42
C ASP A 145 4.59 -5.31 15.94
N HIS A 146 4.51 -4.00 15.71
CA HIS A 146 3.37 -3.18 16.06
C HIS A 146 2.43 -2.99 14.87
N PHE A 147 1.27 -3.63 15.01
CA PHE A 147 -0.04 -3.46 14.38
C PHE A 147 -0.18 -3.33 12.85
N PHE A 148 0.70 -2.65 12.11
CA PHE A 148 0.41 -2.23 10.72
C PHE A 148 1.42 -2.72 9.69
N PHE A 149 2.72 -2.61 9.91
CA PHE A 149 3.71 -3.06 8.93
C PHE A 149 5.03 -3.53 9.56
N ARG A 150 5.67 -4.53 8.94
CA ARG A 150 7.03 -4.98 9.26
C ARG A 150 8.05 -4.39 8.29
N GLN A 151 9.23 -4.09 8.80
CA GLN A 151 10.33 -3.56 8.01
C GLN A 151 11.21 -4.67 7.46
N CYS A 152 11.63 -4.49 6.21
CA CYS A 152 12.64 -5.33 5.59
C CYS A 152 14.01 -4.62 5.58
N LEU A 153 15.07 -5.40 5.76
CA LEU A 153 16.45 -4.95 5.80
C LEU A 153 17.19 -5.38 4.53
N ASN A 154 17.98 -4.48 3.96
CA ASN A 154 18.84 -4.83 2.83
C ASN A 154 20.06 -5.64 3.33
N PRO A 155 20.17 -6.93 2.97
CA PRO A 155 21.26 -7.77 3.45
C PRO A 155 22.64 -7.35 2.96
N LYS A 156 22.72 -6.82 1.74
CA LYS A 156 23.99 -6.41 1.14
C LYS A 156 24.59 -5.19 1.83
N ALA A 157 23.73 -4.32 2.37
CA ALA A 157 24.18 -3.14 3.09
C ALA A 157 24.75 -3.47 4.48
N HIS A 158 24.42 -4.64 5.03
CA HIS A 158 24.70 -5.01 6.43
C HIS A 158 25.39 -6.38 6.59
N ASN A 159 25.83 -7.01 5.50
CA ASN A 159 26.46 -8.35 5.50
C ASN A 159 25.69 -9.43 6.28
N LEU A 160 24.36 -9.39 6.18
CA LEU A 160 23.48 -10.29 6.93
C LEU A 160 23.29 -11.63 6.23
N LYS A 161 23.29 -12.72 7.00
CA LYS A 161 22.93 -14.07 6.55
C LYS A 161 21.48 -14.40 6.93
N ALA A 162 20.86 -15.28 6.16
CA ALA A 162 19.53 -15.82 6.48
C ALA A 162 19.56 -16.55 7.84
N SER A 163 18.47 -16.44 8.61
CA SER A 163 18.31 -17.01 9.96
C SER A 163 19.30 -16.50 11.01
N GLN A 164 20.04 -15.44 10.72
CA GLN A 164 20.97 -14.84 11.67
C GLN A 164 20.21 -14.07 12.77
N LYS A 165 20.61 -14.26 14.02
CA LYS A 165 20.17 -13.41 15.13
C LYS A 165 20.97 -12.12 15.12
N ILE A 166 20.27 -11.00 15.21
CA ILE A 166 20.90 -9.68 15.15
C ILE A 166 20.34 -8.78 16.24
N THR A 167 21.22 -7.92 16.74
CA THR A 167 20.90 -6.76 17.57
C THR A 167 21.02 -5.52 16.71
N ILE A 168 19.97 -4.69 16.66
CA ILE A 168 19.97 -3.45 15.87
C ILE A 168 19.89 -2.26 16.81
N HIS A 169 20.90 -1.39 16.73
CA HIS A 169 20.87 -0.10 17.39
C HIS A 169 20.33 0.93 16.41
N THR A 170 19.15 1.49 16.70
CA THR A 170 18.44 2.30 15.72
C THR A 170 17.63 3.42 16.37
N THR A 171 17.42 4.47 15.60
CA THR A 171 16.36 5.44 15.87
C THR A 171 15.09 4.98 15.16
N VAL A 172 14.02 4.80 15.92
CA VAL A 172 12.71 4.41 15.41
C VAL A 172 11.74 5.57 15.57
N GLN A 173 10.91 5.75 14.56
CA GLN A 173 9.76 6.62 14.60
C GLN A 173 8.51 5.76 14.78
N SER A 174 7.81 5.92 15.90
CA SER A 174 6.66 5.10 16.26
C SER A 174 5.40 5.95 16.42
N SER A 175 4.26 5.38 16.04
CA SER A 175 2.94 5.96 16.22
C SER A 175 1.95 4.89 16.66
N ARG A 176 0.70 5.29 16.94
CA ARG A 176 -0.40 4.33 17.17
C ARG A 176 -0.64 3.42 15.96
N PHE A 177 -0.18 3.82 14.78
CA PHE A 177 -0.35 3.12 13.51
C PHE A 177 0.91 2.35 13.05
N GLY A 178 1.88 2.10 13.93
CA GLY A 178 3.06 1.28 13.61
C GLY A 178 4.38 1.97 13.89
N SER A 179 5.48 1.35 13.45
CA SER A 179 6.84 1.83 13.72
C SER A 179 7.72 1.66 12.49
N SER A 180 8.57 2.66 12.22
CA SER A 180 9.54 2.64 11.12
C SER A 180 10.93 3.01 11.62
N ILE A 181 11.95 2.26 11.23
CA ILE A 181 13.35 2.61 11.45
C ILE A 181 13.69 3.82 10.59
N LYS A 182 14.08 4.91 11.26
CA LYS A 182 14.53 6.16 10.66
C LYS A 182 16.02 6.12 10.33
N LYS A 183 16.82 5.53 11.23
CA LYS A 183 18.28 5.41 11.06
C LYS A 183 18.82 4.22 11.83
N ILE A 184 19.55 3.36 11.15
CA ILE A 184 20.33 2.27 11.74
C ILE A 184 21.73 2.81 12.05
N TYR A 185 22.20 2.62 13.29
CA TYR A 185 23.55 2.98 13.72
C TYR A 185 24.50 1.78 13.66
N SER A 186 24.06 0.63 14.18
CA SER A 186 24.78 -0.63 14.08
C SER A 186 23.80 -1.79 13.91
N VAL A 187 24.32 -2.85 13.29
CA VAL A 187 23.67 -4.16 13.22
C VAL A 187 24.72 -5.17 13.62
N ASP A 188 24.58 -5.70 14.83
CA ASP A 188 25.57 -6.54 15.45
C ASP A 188 25.06 -8.00 15.45
N PRO A 189 25.86 -8.96 14.93
CA PRO A 189 25.55 -10.37 15.10
C PRO A 189 25.46 -10.73 16.58
N GLN A 190 24.48 -11.55 16.96
CA GLN A 190 24.49 -12.26 18.24
C GLN A 190 25.22 -13.59 18.11
#